data_AF-A0A3D6E7T3-F1
#
_entry.id   AF-A0A3D6E7T3-F1
#
_cell.length_a   1.000
_cell.length_b   1.000
_cell.length_c   1.000
_cell.angle_alpha   90.00
_cell.angle_beta   90.00
_cell.angle_gamma   90.00
#
_symmetry.space_group_name_H-M   'P 1'
#
loop_
_entity.id
_entity.type
_entity.pdbx_description
1 polymer ?
#
loop_
_entity_poly.entity_id
_entity_poly.type
_entity_poly.pdbx_seq_one_letter_code
_entity_poly.pdbx_strand_id
1 'polypeptide(L)'
;MKITVKHILVLLGVCAMLPICEAQNTVVRRSSTATNRTDKNGLTVRAKTLYETGEPSEADIPWTRGIYRQIDLTQEKNMPLYYPEEIIDGQENLFRVLLGLVASNKIKVYEYLDGREIFTEEYEVKVEDMLERFHILYEVKAGRTAKRNTYIIEESDVPCNEVLSYYVKEKWIFDQRSSTCYPVIEAICPVLHRVGDFGGEAVRYPMFWARYDDIRPYLAQHYIITDNMNNVRNYTYDDFFKLRMFTGEIYKTQNLRNMSLVQLYPTPEAQDSARKVIEGQLQQFDRSLWVAGESETATVQAPKSKTEENKSHTESVDNKAEEPTQVKSTRSSRGSTQSTVSKTKSKSPKKSVKQRSSRSSAPTYSVRRTR
;
A
#
# COMPACT_ATOMS: atom_id res chain seq x y z
N MET A 1 -88.57 -9.39 10.74
CA MET A 1 -89.24 -8.93 9.51
C MET A 1 -88.22 -8.86 8.39
N LYS A 2 -88.55 -9.44 7.23
CA LYS A 2 -87.75 -9.46 6.00
C LYS A 2 -87.87 -8.12 5.26
N ILE A 3 -87.04 -7.98 4.21
CA ILE A 3 -87.07 -7.01 3.10
C ILE A 3 -86.24 -5.75 3.46
N THR A 4 -85.21 -5.30 2.71
CA THR A 4 -84.94 -5.34 1.26
C THR A 4 -83.44 -5.40 0.92
N VAL A 5 -83.09 -6.25 -0.03
CA VAL A 5 -81.77 -6.47 -0.68
C VAL A 5 -81.32 -5.31 -1.60
N LYS A 6 -81.83 -4.08 -1.37
CA LYS A 6 -81.61 -2.94 -2.28
C LYS A 6 -80.39 -2.07 -1.93
N HIS A 7 -79.66 -2.38 -0.88
CA HIS A 7 -78.51 -1.57 -0.41
C HIS A 7 -77.15 -2.26 -0.62
N ILE A 8 -77.15 -3.52 -1.07
CA ILE A 8 -75.92 -4.29 -1.31
C ILE A 8 -75.33 -4.00 -2.70
N LEU A 9 -76.12 -3.48 -3.64
CA LEU A 9 -75.65 -3.19 -5.00
C LEU A 9 -75.02 -1.79 -5.16
N VAL A 10 -75.22 -0.88 -4.20
CA VAL A 10 -74.61 0.46 -4.21
C VAL A 10 -73.25 0.49 -3.52
N LEU A 11 -72.97 -0.50 -2.64
CA LEU A 11 -71.68 -0.59 -1.94
C LEU A 11 -70.54 -1.19 -2.79
N LEU A 12 -70.86 -1.83 -3.93
CA LEU A 12 -69.89 -2.45 -4.83
C LEU A 12 -69.44 -1.52 -5.99
N GLY A 13 -70.12 -0.38 -6.18
CA GLY A 13 -69.83 0.58 -7.25
C GLY A 13 -68.95 1.76 -6.86
N VAL A 14 -68.53 1.87 -5.60
CA VAL A 14 -67.78 3.04 -5.07
C VAL A 14 -66.31 2.70 -4.72
N CYS A 15 -65.89 1.45 -4.88
CA CYS A 15 -64.51 1.00 -4.55
C CYS A 15 -63.55 0.94 -5.76
N ALA A 16 -63.85 1.65 -6.86
CA ALA A 16 -63.07 1.59 -8.11
C ALA A 16 -62.53 2.96 -8.59
N MET A 17 -62.24 3.89 -7.68
CA MET A 17 -61.51 5.12 -7.99
C MET A 17 -60.58 5.49 -6.84
N LEU A 18 -59.55 4.68 -6.63
CA LEU A 18 -58.33 5.15 -5.98
C LEU A 18 -57.46 5.80 -7.06
N PRO A 19 -57.05 7.07 -6.94
CA PRO A 19 -55.96 7.57 -7.75
C PRO A 19 -54.71 6.80 -7.31
N ILE A 20 -54.24 5.91 -8.18
CA ILE A 20 -52.88 5.38 -8.09
C ILE A 20 -51.99 6.60 -8.27
N CYS A 21 -51.52 7.14 -7.15
CA CYS A 21 -50.43 8.09 -7.13
C CYS A 21 -49.19 7.31 -7.53
N GLU A 22 -49.00 7.10 -8.84
CA GLU A 22 -47.70 6.75 -9.36
C GLU A 22 -46.79 7.92 -9.01
N ALA A 23 -45.97 7.73 -7.98
CA ALA A 23 -44.78 8.53 -7.79
C ALA A 23 -43.88 8.24 -9.00
N GLN A 24 -44.16 8.94 -10.10
CA GLN A 24 -43.20 9.10 -11.17
C GLN A 24 -42.04 9.85 -10.52
N ASN A 25 -41.04 9.09 -10.09
CA ASN A 25 -39.68 9.60 -10.00
C ASN A 25 -39.30 10.01 -11.43
N THR A 26 -39.79 11.17 -11.86
CA THR A 26 -39.20 11.90 -12.95
C THR A 26 -37.82 12.23 -12.45
N VAL A 27 -36.86 11.36 -12.77
CA VAL A 27 -35.47 11.76 -12.83
C VAL A 27 -35.50 12.95 -13.78
N VAL A 28 -35.48 14.15 -13.22
CA VAL A 28 -35.14 15.35 -13.97
C VAL A 28 -33.72 15.07 -14.42
N ARG A 29 -33.58 14.43 -15.59
CA ARG A 29 -32.41 14.59 -16.42
C ARG A 29 -32.41 16.07 -16.72
N ARG A 30 -31.80 16.85 -15.83
CA ARG A 30 -31.21 18.11 -16.24
C ARG A 30 -30.41 17.69 -17.47
N SER A 31 -30.86 18.13 -18.64
CA SER A 31 -30.03 18.16 -19.81
C SER A 31 -28.91 19.13 -19.45
N SER A 32 -27.96 18.65 -18.66
CA SER A 32 -26.65 19.22 -18.70
C SER A 32 -26.20 18.87 -20.11
N THR A 33 -26.36 19.84 -20.99
CA THR A 33 -25.27 20.18 -21.92
C THR A 33 -24.05 20.52 -21.05
N ALA A 34 -23.59 19.53 -20.28
CA ALA A 34 -22.26 19.49 -19.76
C ALA A 34 -21.49 19.25 -21.04
N THR A 35 -21.03 20.35 -21.64
CA THR A 35 -19.79 20.31 -22.38
C THR A 35 -18.86 19.45 -21.53
N ASN A 36 -18.61 18.21 -21.97
CA ASN A 36 -17.58 17.35 -21.42
C ASN A 36 -16.30 18.12 -21.67
N ARG A 37 -15.96 19.03 -20.75
CA ARG A 37 -14.69 19.74 -20.74
C ARG A 37 -13.70 18.67 -20.31
N THR A 38 -13.25 17.90 -21.29
CA THR A 38 -12.03 17.14 -21.20
C THR A 38 -10.90 18.14 -21.03
N ASP A 39 -10.12 17.96 -19.97
CA ASP A 39 -8.90 18.72 -19.78
C ASP A 39 -7.92 18.44 -20.92
N LYS A 40 -6.86 19.24 -21.01
CA LYS A 40 -5.76 19.07 -22.01
C LYS A 40 -5.19 17.65 -22.06
N ASN A 41 -5.40 16.89 -20.98
CA ASN A 41 -4.93 15.53 -20.73
C ASN A 41 -5.91 14.42 -21.16
N GLY A 42 -7.07 14.78 -21.74
CA GLY A 42 -8.11 13.83 -22.16
C GLY A 42 -8.99 13.28 -21.03
N LEU A 43 -8.70 13.65 -19.78
CA LEU A 43 -9.49 13.28 -18.61
C LEU A 43 -10.65 14.26 -18.40
N THR A 44 -11.80 13.76 -17.96
CA THR A 44 -12.90 14.63 -17.53
C THR A 44 -12.57 15.22 -16.15
N VAL A 45 -13.03 16.45 -15.87
CA VAL A 45 -12.86 17.09 -14.56
C VAL A 45 -13.34 16.19 -13.42
N ARG A 46 -14.46 15.49 -13.62
CA ARG A 46 -15.01 14.54 -12.64
C ARG A 46 -14.07 13.36 -12.38
N ALA A 47 -13.47 12.79 -13.44
CA ALA A 47 -12.50 11.71 -13.28
C ALA A 47 -11.28 12.19 -12.49
N LYS A 48 -10.75 13.38 -12.81
CA LYS A 48 -9.62 13.97 -12.08
C LYS A 48 -9.91 14.10 -10.57
N THR A 49 -11.05 14.71 -10.22
CA THR A 49 -11.44 14.88 -8.80
C THR A 49 -11.69 13.55 -8.09
N LEU A 50 -12.14 12.50 -8.80
CA LEU A 50 -12.33 11.17 -8.21
C LEU A 50 -10.99 10.49 -7.85
N TYR A 51 -9.96 10.73 -8.65
CA TYR A 51 -8.63 10.12 -8.50
C TYR A 51 -7.65 10.99 -7.72
N GLU A 52 -7.98 12.25 -7.45
CA GLU A 52 -7.24 13.09 -6.52
C GLU A 52 -7.47 12.56 -5.10
N THR A 53 -6.51 11.79 -4.58
CA THR A 53 -6.56 11.31 -3.19
C THR A 53 -6.41 12.52 -2.29
N GLY A 54 -7.35 12.74 -1.38
CA GLY A 54 -7.07 13.56 -0.21
C GLY A 54 -6.09 12.79 0.68
N GLU A 55 -4.78 12.93 0.44
CA GLU A 55 -3.80 12.52 1.44
C GLU A 55 -4.18 13.18 2.78
N PRO A 56 -4.04 12.46 3.92
CA PRO A 56 -4.28 13.08 5.22
C PRO A 56 -3.41 14.33 5.34
N SER A 57 -3.96 15.36 5.99
CA SER A 57 -3.20 16.59 6.21
C SER A 57 -1.91 16.24 6.95
N GLU A 58 -0.80 16.91 6.64
CA GLU A 58 0.47 16.67 7.34
C GLU A 58 0.35 16.79 8.87
N ALA A 59 -0.61 17.60 9.36
CA ALA A 59 -0.91 17.73 10.77
C ALA A 59 -1.51 16.44 11.40
N ASP A 60 -2.22 15.64 10.61
CA ASP A 60 -2.87 14.40 11.03
C ASP A 60 -1.95 13.17 10.91
N ILE A 61 -0.70 13.37 10.43
CA ILE A 61 0.30 12.33 10.23
C ILE A 61 1.40 12.47 11.31
N PRO A 62 1.22 11.89 12.51
CA PRO A 62 2.24 11.92 13.55
C PRO A 62 3.45 11.03 13.24
N TRP A 63 3.33 10.05 12.33
CA TRP A 63 4.41 9.16 11.96
C TRP A 63 4.37 8.81 10.47
N THR A 64 5.55 8.84 9.83
CA THR A 64 5.74 8.45 8.44
C THR A 64 7.08 7.75 8.23
N ARG A 65 7.16 6.82 7.28
CA ARG A 65 8.39 6.14 6.88
C ARG A 65 8.47 6.00 5.36
N GLY A 66 9.46 6.63 4.73
CA GLY A 66 9.75 6.48 3.31
C GLY A 66 10.57 5.22 3.01
N ILE A 67 10.09 4.39 2.07
CA ILE A 67 10.65 3.09 1.71
C ILE A 67 10.73 3.00 0.20
N TYR A 68 11.83 2.45 -0.30
CA TYR A 68 12.04 2.23 -1.73
C TYR A 68 12.12 0.74 -1.97
N ARG A 69 11.22 0.24 -2.82
CA ARG A 69 11.15 -1.17 -3.18
C ARG A 69 11.51 -1.36 -4.64
N GLN A 70 12.20 -2.46 -4.90
CA GLN A 70 12.40 -2.99 -6.23
C GLN A 70 11.39 -4.13 -6.43
N ILE A 71 10.47 -3.91 -7.36
CA ILE A 71 9.53 -4.92 -7.84
C ILE A 71 10.22 -5.64 -8.99
N ASP A 72 10.48 -6.92 -8.81
CA ASP A 72 11.07 -7.79 -9.83
C ASP A 72 9.96 -8.46 -10.64
N LEU A 73 9.94 -8.25 -11.96
CA LEU A 73 8.90 -8.77 -12.86
C LEU A 73 9.07 -10.25 -13.19
N THR A 74 10.23 -10.84 -12.86
CA THR A 74 10.43 -12.29 -13.01
C THR A 74 9.61 -13.09 -11.99
N GLN A 75 9.13 -12.45 -10.92
CA GLN A 75 8.30 -13.07 -9.90
C GLN A 75 6.84 -13.19 -10.37
N GLU A 76 6.23 -14.35 -10.14
CA GLU A 76 4.85 -14.64 -10.55
C GLU A 76 3.83 -13.60 -10.07
N LYS A 77 3.95 -13.16 -8.81
CA LYS A 77 3.05 -12.13 -8.24
C LYS A 77 3.09 -10.78 -8.97
N ASN A 78 4.20 -10.48 -9.65
CA ASN A 78 4.43 -9.21 -10.34
C ASN A 78 4.26 -9.33 -11.85
N MET A 79 4.09 -10.54 -12.39
CA MET A 79 3.83 -10.80 -13.81
C MET A 79 2.69 -9.97 -14.42
N PRO A 80 1.59 -9.61 -13.70
CA PRO A 80 0.56 -8.72 -14.25
C PRO A 80 1.07 -7.35 -14.70
N LEU A 81 2.21 -6.91 -14.18
CA LEU A 81 2.85 -5.66 -14.59
C LEU A 81 3.68 -5.80 -15.88
N TYR A 82 4.04 -7.01 -16.29
CA TYR A 82 4.86 -7.29 -17.47
C TYR A 82 4.03 -7.76 -18.68
N TYR A 83 2.99 -8.55 -18.44
CA TYR A 83 2.15 -9.07 -19.51
C TYR A 83 0.96 -8.15 -19.81
N PRO A 84 0.52 -8.08 -21.09
CA PRO A 84 1.07 -8.80 -22.25
C PRO A 84 2.33 -8.11 -22.82
N GLU A 85 3.24 -8.90 -23.39
CA GLU A 85 4.50 -8.39 -23.98
C GLU A 85 4.23 -7.56 -25.25
N GLU A 86 3.31 -8.07 -26.07
CA GLU A 86 2.73 -7.39 -27.23
C GLU A 86 1.33 -6.89 -26.92
N ILE A 87 0.85 -5.94 -27.72
CA ILE A 87 -0.49 -5.37 -27.51
C ILE A 87 -1.53 -6.40 -27.97
N ILE A 88 -2.37 -6.87 -27.05
CA ILE A 88 -3.42 -7.86 -27.34
C ILE A 88 -4.77 -7.25 -26.95
N ASP A 89 -5.70 -7.13 -27.90
CA ASP A 89 -7.08 -6.64 -27.62
C ASP A 89 -7.09 -5.27 -26.90
N GLY A 90 -6.14 -4.38 -27.26
CA GLY A 90 -5.96 -3.07 -26.61
C GLY A 90 -5.39 -3.13 -25.19
N GLN A 91 -4.92 -4.30 -24.74
CA GLN A 91 -4.19 -4.47 -23.50
C GLN A 91 -2.70 -4.22 -23.72
N GLU A 92 -2.09 -3.51 -22.80
CA GLU A 92 -0.71 -3.10 -22.86
C GLU A 92 -0.05 -3.31 -21.50
N ASN A 93 1.23 -3.67 -21.49
CA ASN A 93 2.06 -3.69 -20.29
C ASN A 93 2.09 -2.29 -19.63
N LEU A 94 2.21 -2.24 -18.30
CA LEU A 94 2.39 -1.00 -17.53
C LEU A 94 3.46 -0.07 -18.13
N PHE A 95 4.57 -0.61 -18.63
CA PHE A 95 5.63 0.19 -19.23
C PHE A 95 5.16 0.91 -20.49
N ARG A 96 4.44 0.21 -21.38
CA ARG A 96 3.87 0.79 -22.61
C ARG A 96 2.89 1.90 -22.26
N VAL A 97 2.02 1.67 -21.28
CA VAL A 97 1.07 2.68 -20.78
C VAL A 97 1.82 3.91 -20.28
N LEU A 98 2.82 3.75 -19.41
CA LEU A 98 3.61 4.87 -18.89
C LEU A 98 4.36 5.61 -20.00
N LEU A 99 5.07 4.90 -20.87
CA LEU A 99 5.83 5.49 -21.97
C LEU A 99 4.92 6.26 -22.94
N GLY A 100 3.74 5.70 -23.28
CA GLY A 100 2.75 6.37 -24.12
C GLY A 100 2.20 7.65 -23.49
N LEU A 101 2.01 7.67 -22.16
CA LEU A 101 1.61 8.88 -21.44
C LEU A 101 2.70 9.97 -21.47
N VAL A 102 3.97 9.58 -21.37
CA VAL A 102 5.11 10.50 -21.46
C VAL A 102 5.29 11.01 -22.88
N ALA A 103 5.27 10.13 -23.87
CA ALA A 103 5.42 10.47 -25.29
C ALA A 103 4.30 11.39 -25.78
N SER A 104 3.08 11.23 -25.24
CA SER A 104 1.95 12.13 -25.50
C SER A 104 1.93 13.41 -24.65
N ASN A 105 2.95 13.65 -23.81
CA ASN A 105 3.05 14.80 -22.90
C ASN A 105 1.81 14.97 -21.99
N LYS A 106 1.16 13.86 -21.62
CA LYS A 106 0.01 13.85 -20.70
C LYS A 106 0.43 13.90 -19.25
N ILE A 107 1.59 13.33 -18.92
CA ILE A 107 2.13 13.31 -17.56
C ILE A 107 3.50 13.99 -17.54
N LYS A 108 3.84 14.57 -16.40
CA LYS A 108 5.20 15.05 -16.12
C LYS A 108 6.01 13.94 -15.49
N VAL A 109 7.29 13.86 -15.84
CA VAL A 109 8.21 12.85 -15.31
C VAL A 109 9.49 13.51 -14.81
N TYR A 110 10.10 12.89 -13.82
CA TYR A 110 11.22 13.46 -13.07
C TYR A 110 12.47 12.59 -13.18
N GLU A 111 13.63 13.20 -13.07
CA GLU A 111 14.90 12.48 -13.24
C GLU A 111 15.16 11.54 -12.06
N TYR A 112 15.75 10.38 -12.35
CA TYR A 112 16.31 9.53 -11.32
C TYR A 112 17.64 10.12 -10.82
N LEU A 113 17.64 10.61 -9.58
CA LEU A 113 18.83 11.07 -8.88
C LEU A 113 19.28 9.97 -7.91
N ASP A 114 20.58 9.63 -7.91
CA ASP A 114 21.19 8.56 -7.07
C ASP A 114 21.31 8.93 -5.58
N GLY A 115 20.31 9.66 -5.08
CA GLY A 115 20.32 10.28 -3.77
C GLY A 115 18.92 10.64 -3.34
N ARG A 116 18.45 11.85 -3.66
CA ARG A 116 17.13 12.31 -3.19
C ARG A 116 16.27 12.59 -4.41
N GLU A 117 15.10 11.97 -4.44
CA GLU A 117 14.09 12.18 -5.46
C GLU A 117 13.37 13.48 -5.13
N ILE A 118 13.45 14.42 -6.06
CA ILE A 118 12.85 15.75 -5.93
C ILE A 118 11.85 15.88 -7.08
N PHE A 119 10.56 15.96 -6.74
CA PHE A 119 9.48 16.10 -7.71
C PHE A 119 9.14 17.57 -7.97
N THR A 120 10.15 18.37 -8.28
CA THR A 120 10.00 19.80 -8.65
C THR A 120 10.19 19.99 -10.15
N GLU A 121 9.66 21.09 -10.69
CA GLU A 121 9.77 21.40 -12.13
C GLU A 121 11.22 21.55 -12.62
N GLU A 122 12.16 21.82 -11.70
CA GLU A 122 13.59 21.91 -11.99
C GLU A 122 14.19 20.56 -12.42
N TYR A 123 13.64 19.45 -11.91
CA TYR A 123 14.06 18.08 -12.21
C TYR A 123 13.08 17.37 -13.15
N GLU A 124 12.18 18.12 -13.80
CA GLU A 124 11.31 17.62 -14.84
C GLU A 124 12.15 17.25 -16.07
N VAL A 125 12.07 15.98 -16.48
CA VAL A 125 12.84 15.46 -17.61
C VAL A 125 12.14 15.84 -18.90
N LYS A 126 12.90 16.38 -19.86
CA LYS A 126 12.39 16.58 -21.22
C LYS A 126 12.27 15.23 -21.91
N VAL A 127 11.15 15.02 -22.59
CA VAL A 127 10.84 13.75 -23.24
C VAL A 127 11.87 13.40 -24.33
N GLU A 128 12.33 14.38 -25.11
CA GLU A 128 13.39 14.20 -26.13
C GLU A 128 14.67 13.65 -25.51
N ASP A 129 15.20 14.34 -24.50
CA ASP A 129 16.42 13.95 -23.79
C ASP A 129 16.30 12.52 -23.19
N MET A 130 15.12 12.15 -22.70
CA MET A 130 14.85 10.81 -22.18
C MET A 130 14.87 9.74 -23.28
N LEU A 131 14.13 9.95 -24.37
CA LEU A 131 14.05 8.99 -25.47
C LEU A 131 15.42 8.77 -26.11
N GLU A 132 16.20 9.85 -26.29
CA GLU A 132 17.57 9.77 -26.82
C GLU A 132 18.52 9.04 -25.88
N ARG A 133 18.45 9.31 -24.56
CA ARG A 133 19.30 8.65 -23.54
C ARG A 133 19.07 7.14 -23.50
N PHE A 134 17.85 6.68 -23.75
CA PHE A 134 17.51 5.26 -23.77
C PHE A 134 17.53 4.64 -25.17
N HIS A 135 17.92 5.40 -26.21
CA HIS A 135 17.96 4.96 -27.61
C HIS A 135 16.61 4.44 -28.13
N ILE A 136 15.50 5.04 -27.65
CA ILE A 136 14.16 4.73 -28.14
C ILE A 136 13.92 5.57 -29.38
N LEU A 137 13.64 4.93 -30.51
CA LEU A 137 13.33 5.62 -31.76
C LEU A 137 11.94 6.27 -31.64
N TYR A 138 11.83 7.48 -32.20
CA TYR A 138 10.61 8.25 -32.15
C TYR A 138 10.43 9.12 -33.38
N GLU A 139 9.17 9.34 -33.76
CA GLU A 139 8.77 10.34 -34.73
C GLU A 139 8.18 11.56 -34.03
N VAL A 140 8.65 12.75 -34.39
CA VAL A 140 8.12 14.00 -33.84
C VAL A 140 6.91 14.45 -34.64
N LYS A 141 5.73 14.38 -34.02
CA LYS A 141 4.55 15.07 -34.51
C LYS A 141 4.52 16.47 -33.90
N ALA A 142 4.97 17.45 -34.68
CA ALA A 142 5.01 18.85 -34.27
C ALA A 142 3.59 19.33 -33.87
N GLY A 143 3.46 19.75 -32.61
CA GLY A 143 2.24 20.37 -32.13
C GLY A 143 2.10 21.80 -32.63
N ARG A 144 0.98 22.44 -32.30
CA ARG A 144 0.77 23.88 -32.58
C ARG A 144 1.79 24.80 -31.85
N THR A 145 2.58 24.25 -30.93
CA THR A 145 3.64 24.91 -30.14
C THR A 145 4.69 23.86 -29.82
N ALA A 146 5.97 24.23 -29.74
CA ALA A 146 7.06 23.31 -29.37
C ALA A 146 6.80 22.53 -28.06
N LYS A 147 6.15 23.16 -27.07
CA LYS A 147 5.73 22.51 -25.80
C LYS A 147 4.58 21.49 -25.94
N ARG A 148 4.03 21.31 -27.13
CA ARG A 148 2.93 20.37 -27.45
C ARG A 148 3.36 19.34 -28.50
N ASN A 149 4.65 19.18 -28.70
CA ASN A 149 5.12 18.10 -29.55
C ASN A 149 4.64 16.77 -28.95
N THR A 150 4.14 15.90 -29.81
CA THR A 150 3.80 14.54 -29.45
C THR A 150 4.82 13.64 -30.12
N TYR A 151 5.40 12.74 -29.34
CA TYR A 151 6.32 11.75 -29.84
C TYR A 151 5.51 10.49 -30.13
N ILE A 152 5.59 10.02 -31.37
CA ILE A 152 4.99 8.76 -31.79
C ILE A 152 6.12 7.74 -31.77
N ILE A 153 5.90 6.64 -31.05
CA ILE A 153 6.85 5.56 -30.92
C ILE A 153 6.18 4.34 -31.54
N GLU A 154 6.85 3.72 -32.51
CA GLU A 154 6.36 2.49 -33.12
C GLU A 154 6.41 1.34 -32.10
N GLU A 155 5.48 0.40 -32.22
CA GLU A 155 5.32 -0.67 -31.22
C GLU A 155 6.58 -1.55 -31.09
N SER A 156 7.32 -1.70 -32.18
CA SER A 156 8.58 -2.43 -32.31
C SER A 156 9.76 -1.73 -31.62
N ASP A 157 9.69 -0.42 -31.47
CA ASP A 157 10.78 0.41 -30.93
C ASP A 157 10.69 0.58 -29.40
N VAL A 158 9.61 0.06 -28.78
CA VAL A 158 9.44 0.09 -27.33
C VAL A 158 10.19 -1.08 -26.68
N PRO A 159 11.22 -0.83 -25.84
CA PRO A 159 12.05 -1.88 -25.24
C PRO A 159 11.36 -2.55 -24.03
N CYS A 160 10.17 -3.14 -24.23
CA CYS A 160 9.40 -3.77 -23.15
C CYS A 160 10.12 -4.97 -22.54
N ASN A 161 10.82 -5.74 -23.38
CA ASN A 161 11.63 -6.89 -23.01
C ASN A 161 12.81 -6.54 -22.10
N GLU A 162 13.33 -5.30 -22.19
CA GLU A 162 14.44 -4.84 -21.34
C GLU A 162 13.93 -4.37 -19.96
N VAL A 163 12.65 -4.03 -19.82
CA VAL A 163 12.08 -3.56 -18.55
C VAL A 163 11.67 -4.75 -17.68
N LEU A 164 12.59 -5.19 -16.83
CA LEU A 164 12.40 -6.35 -15.94
C LEU A 164 12.15 -5.99 -14.47
N SER A 165 12.24 -4.71 -14.09
CA SER A 165 11.91 -4.30 -12.72
C SER A 165 11.36 -2.87 -12.65
N TYR A 166 10.61 -2.60 -11.58
CA TYR A 166 10.19 -1.25 -11.23
C TYR A 166 10.74 -0.85 -9.86
N TYR A 167 11.22 0.38 -9.74
CA TYR A 167 11.42 1.02 -8.45
C TYR A 167 10.15 1.73 -8.02
N VAL A 168 9.74 1.49 -6.78
CA VAL A 168 8.54 2.08 -6.18
C VAL A 168 8.94 2.79 -4.92
N LYS A 169 8.59 4.07 -4.85
CA LYS A 169 8.71 4.88 -3.65
C LYS A 169 7.40 4.78 -2.87
N GLU A 170 7.45 4.13 -1.72
CA GLU A 170 6.36 3.98 -0.77
C GLU A 170 6.54 4.96 0.41
N LYS A 171 5.43 5.53 0.86
CA LYS A 171 5.34 6.29 2.10
C LYS A 171 4.38 5.55 3.03
N TRP A 172 4.91 4.99 4.10
CA TRP A 172 4.10 4.38 5.16
C TRP A 172 3.61 5.48 6.08
N ILE A 173 2.29 5.62 6.19
CA ILE A 173 1.63 6.71 6.91
C ILE A 173 0.82 6.10 8.05
N PHE A 174 0.93 6.69 9.23
CA PHE A 174 -0.04 6.49 10.29
C PHE A 174 -0.96 7.71 10.35
N ASP A 175 -2.22 7.52 9.95
CA ASP A 175 -3.25 8.56 10.06
C ASP A 175 -3.86 8.53 11.46
N GLN A 176 -3.69 9.62 12.20
CA GLN A 176 -4.23 9.75 13.56
C GLN A 176 -5.75 9.72 13.58
N ARG A 177 -6.42 10.27 12.56
CA ARG A 177 -7.87 10.40 12.52
C ARG A 177 -8.56 9.05 12.32
N SER A 178 -8.01 8.20 11.45
CA SER A 178 -8.50 6.83 11.25
C SER A 178 -7.85 5.83 12.19
N SER A 179 -6.74 6.20 12.86
CA SER A 179 -5.91 5.30 13.67
C SER A 179 -5.44 4.07 12.90
N THR A 180 -5.15 4.22 11.61
CA THR A 180 -4.70 3.13 10.74
C THR A 180 -3.32 3.43 10.16
N CYS A 181 -2.45 2.42 10.14
CA CYS A 181 -1.18 2.46 9.43
C CYS A 181 -1.36 1.83 8.05
N TYR A 182 -0.98 2.53 6.97
CA TYR A 182 -1.05 1.99 5.62
C TYR A 182 0.05 2.55 4.70
N PRO A 183 0.51 1.76 3.71
CA PRO A 183 1.43 2.25 2.69
C PRO A 183 0.68 3.05 1.61
N VAL A 184 1.27 4.14 1.18
CA VAL A 184 0.86 4.95 0.02
C VAL A 184 2.00 4.93 -1.00
N ILE A 185 1.67 4.74 -2.28
CA ILE A 185 2.67 4.82 -3.34
C ILE A 185 2.80 6.28 -3.77
N GLU A 186 4.02 6.80 -3.72
CA GLU A 186 4.33 8.19 -4.07
C GLU A 186 4.75 8.30 -5.54
N ALA A 187 5.59 7.37 -6.00
CA ALA A 187 6.10 7.36 -7.37
C ALA A 187 6.53 5.97 -7.83
N ILE A 188 6.52 5.76 -9.15
CA ILE A 188 6.96 4.54 -9.82
C ILE A 188 8.01 4.91 -10.86
N CYS A 189 9.06 4.10 -10.98
CA CYS A 189 10.14 4.25 -11.94
C CYS A 189 10.41 2.93 -12.66
N PRO A 190 10.24 2.87 -14.00
CA PRO A 190 10.69 1.73 -14.80
C PRO A 190 12.23 1.61 -14.78
N VAL A 191 12.74 0.38 -14.78
CA VAL A 191 14.18 0.10 -14.79
C VAL A 191 14.50 -0.86 -15.93
N LEU A 192 15.37 -0.43 -16.85
CA LEU A 192 15.88 -1.26 -17.92
C LEU A 192 17.03 -2.13 -17.43
N HIS A 193 17.07 -3.37 -17.89
CA HIS A 193 18.12 -4.34 -17.63
C HIS A 193 18.82 -4.62 -18.95
N ARG A 194 20.02 -4.08 -19.12
CA ARG A 194 20.84 -4.36 -20.30
C ARG A 194 22.00 -5.26 -19.91
N VAL A 195 22.10 -6.39 -20.58
CA VAL A 195 23.24 -7.29 -20.46
C VAL A 195 24.33 -6.75 -21.39
N GLY A 196 25.51 -6.46 -20.86
CA GLY A 196 26.65 -6.08 -21.70
C GLY A 196 27.08 -7.24 -22.60
N ASP A 197 27.71 -6.94 -23.73
CA ASP A 197 28.12 -7.92 -24.77
C ASP A 197 29.00 -9.08 -24.24
N PHE A 198 29.55 -8.95 -23.04
CA PHE A 198 30.39 -9.95 -22.38
C PHE A 198 29.63 -10.93 -21.46
N GLY A 199 28.29 -10.97 -21.50
CA GLY A 199 27.51 -11.95 -20.73
C GLY A 199 27.58 -11.77 -19.21
N GLY A 200 27.79 -10.54 -18.74
CA GLY A 200 27.84 -10.19 -17.32
C GLY A 200 26.48 -10.02 -16.66
N GLU A 201 26.46 -9.61 -15.39
CA GLU A 201 25.22 -9.25 -14.70
C GLU A 201 24.54 -8.07 -15.41
N ALA A 202 23.21 -8.14 -15.55
CA ALA A 202 22.45 -7.08 -16.21
C ALA A 202 22.62 -5.75 -15.47
N VAL A 203 23.08 -4.72 -16.19
CA VAL A 203 23.21 -3.37 -15.64
C VAL A 203 21.83 -2.74 -15.59
N ARG A 204 21.46 -2.22 -14.42
CA ARG A 204 20.15 -1.61 -14.14
C ARG A 204 20.20 -0.11 -14.46
N TYR A 205 19.36 0.32 -15.39
CA TYR A 205 19.21 1.71 -15.81
C TYR A 205 17.81 2.22 -15.46
N PRO A 206 17.65 2.93 -14.32
CA PRO A 206 16.38 3.57 -13.98
C PRO A 206 16.07 4.69 -14.98
N MET A 207 14.83 4.74 -15.46
CA MET A 207 14.44 5.70 -16.49
C MET A 207 14.06 7.07 -15.92
N PHE A 208 12.89 7.12 -15.29
CA PHE A 208 12.29 8.35 -14.80
C PHE A 208 11.29 8.00 -13.70
N TRP A 209 11.08 8.94 -12.78
CA TRP A 209 10.02 8.85 -11.78
C TRP A 209 8.72 9.45 -12.34
N ALA A 210 7.66 8.66 -12.32
CA ALA A 210 6.30 9.13 -12.53
C ALA A 210 5.59 9.21 -11.17
N ARG A 211 5.04 10.38 -10.83
CA ARG A 211 4.23 10.55 -9.63
C ARG A 211 2.97 9.72 -9.73
N TYR A 212 2.63 9.02 -8.65
CA TYR A 212 1.49 8.11 -8.65
C TYR A 212 0.16 8.84 -8.87
N ASP A 213 -0.01 10.03 -8.26
CA ASP A 213 -1.24 10.84 -8.44
C ASP A 213 -1.50 11.24 -9.90
N ASP A 214 -0.44 11.50 -10.67
CA ASP A 214 -0.56 11.97 -12.05
C ASP A 214 -0.90 10.82 -13.01
N ILE A 215 -0.41 9.61 -12.73
CA ILE A 215 -0.65 8.41 -13.54
C ILE A 215 -1.91 7.66 -13.15
N ARG A 216 -2.35 7.77 -11.90
CA ARG A 216 -3.50 7.04 -11.33
C ARG A 216 -4.78 7.10 -12.19
N PRO A 217 -5.22 8.26 -12.73
CA PRO A 217 -6.43 8.33 -13.56
C PRO A 217 -6.35 7.50 -14.84
N TYR A 218 -5.14 7.24 -15.33
CA TYR A 218 -4.89 6.41 -16.49
C TYR A 218 -4.80 4.94 -16.08
N LEU A 219 -4.04 4.62 -15.02
CA LEU A 219 -3.92 3.24 -14.51
C LEU A 219 -5.26 2.62 -14.13
N ALA A 220 -6.20 3.42 -13.61
CA ALA A 220 -7.54 2.96 -13.28
C ALA A 220 -8.43 2.61 -14.49
N GLN A 221 -8.00 2.89 -15.72
CA GLN A 221 -8.73 2.54 -16.94
C GLN A 221 -8.27 1.21 -17.54
N HIS A 222 -7.09 0.74 -17.14
CA HIS A 222 -6.48 -0.47 -17.68
C HIS A 222 -6.75 -1.65 -16.75
N TYR A 223 -7.59 -2.57 -17.22
CA TYR A 223 -7.91 -3.81 -16.51
C TYR A 223 -6.89 -4.91 -16.80
N ILE A 224 -6.48 -5.61 -15.75
CA ILE A 224 -5.41 -6.60 -15.78
C ILE A 224 -5.89 -7.95 -15.25
N ILE A 225 -5.17 -8.99 -15.66
CA ILE A 225 -5.30 -10.33 -15.10
C ILE A 225 -4.27 -10.46 -13.99
N THR A 226 -4.70 -10.82 -12.78
CA THR A 226 -3.83 -10.91 -11.60
C THR A 226 -3.43 -12.33 -11.24
N ASP A 227 -4.17 -13.33 -11.73
CA ASP A 227 -4.00 -14.73 -11.36
C ASP A 227 -4.07 -15.61 -12.61
N ASN A 228 -3.22 -16.64 -12.66
CA ASN A 228 -3.15 -17.61 -13.74
C ASN A 228 -4.35 -18.57 -13.75
N MET A 229 -4.96 -18.80 -12.58
CA MET A 229 -6.13 -19.68 -12.46
C MET A 229 -7.43 -18.95 -12.76
N ASN A 230 -7.46 -17.64 -12.47
CA ASN A 230 -8.63 -16.80 -12.66
C ASN A 230 -8.31 -15.64 -13.62
N ASN A 231 -8.57 -15.89 -14.91
CA ASN A 231 -8.33 -14.92 -15.98
C ASN A 231 -9.40 -13.82 -16.08
N VAL A 232 -10.27 -13.70 -15.06
CA VAL A 232 -11.24 -12.61 -15.00
C VAL A 232 -10.54 -11.31 -14.64
N ARG A 233 -10.76 -10.30 -15.49
CA ARG A 233 -10.20 -8.96 -15.37
C ARG A 233 -10.96 -8.11 -14.34
N ASN A 234 -10.78 -8.44 -13.07
CA ASN A 234 -11.48 -7.77 -11.96
C ASN A 234 -10.74 -6.54 -11.41
N TYR A 235 -9.43 -6.45 -11.64
CA TYR A 235 -8.58 -5.42 -11.06
C TYR A 235 -7.98 -4.54 -12.15
N THR A 236 -7.77 -3.28 -11.81
CA THR A 236 -7.02 -2.33 -12.64
C THR A 236 -5.58 -2.22 -12.16
N TYR A 237 -4.69 -1.57 -12.93
CA TYR A 237 -3.34 -1.27 -12.44
C TYR A 237 -3.39 -0.42 -11.15
N ASP A 238 -4.33 0.53 -11.04
CA ASP A 238 -4.48 1.33 -9.81
C ASP A 238 -4.86 0.45 -8.60
N ASP A 239 -5.80 -0.49 -8.78
CA ASP A 239 -6.20 -1.41 -7.71
C ASP A 239 -5.06 -2.32 -7.28
N PHE A 240 -4.26 -2.83 -8.24
CA PHE A 240 -3.12 -3.70 -7.98
C PHE A 240 -2.10 -3.05 -7.03
N PHE A 241 -1.81 -1.76 -7.27
CA PHE A 241 -0.89 -0.98 -6.45
C PHE A 241 -1.49 -0.57 -5.11
N LYS A 242 -2.74 -0.10 -5.07
CA LYS A 242 -3.45 0.28 -3.84
C LYS A 242 -3.66 -0.88 -2.87
N LEU A 243 -4.04 -2.05 -3.40
CA LEU A 243 -4.21 -3.27 -2.63
C LEU A 243 -2.87 -3.95 -2.32
N ARG A 244 -1.76 -3.38 -2.82
CA ARG A 244 -0.40 -3.86 -2.62
C ARG A 244 -0.26 -5.35 -2.95
N MET A 245 -0.80 -5.75 -4.11
CA MET A 245 -0.77 -7.13 -4.61
C MET A 245 0.63 -7.58 -5.06
N PHE A 246 1.56 -6.63 -5.23
CA PHE A 246 2.94 -6.88 -5.62
C PHE A 246 3.83 -7.33 -4.46
N THR A 247 4.92 -8.01 -4.82
CA THR A 247 6.06 -8.26 -3.93
C THR A 247 7.28 -7.47 -4.39
N GLY A 248 7.99 -6.86 -3.46
CA GLY A 248 9.17 -6.06 -3.81
C GLY A 248 10.17 -6.01 -2.67
N GLU A 249 11.44 -6.05 -3.02
CA GLU A 249 12.56 -6.04 -2.09
C GLU A 249 12.93 -4.61 -1.73
N ILE A 250 13.15 -4.32 -0.44
CA ILE A 250 13.60 -3.00 -0.01
C ILE A 250 15.06 -2.82 -0.41
N TYR A 251 15.35 -1.87 -1.30
CA TYR A 251 16.73 -1.56 -1.70
C TYR A 251 17.25 -0.26 -1.06
N LYS A 252 16.35 0.62 -0.60
CA LYS A 252 16.69 1.88 0.06
C LYS A 252 15.58 2.27 1.04
N THR A 253 15.96 2.96 2.10
CA THR A 253 15.00 3.60 3.01
C THR A 253 15.34 5.07 3.13
N GLN A 254 14.35 5.91 3.41
CA GLN A 254 14.61 7.31 3.70
C GLN A 254 15.39 7.39 5.02
N ASN A 255 16.67 7.74 4.91
CA ASN A 255 17.61 7.82 6.02
C ASN A 255 18.35 9.16 5.98
N LEU A 256 18.89 9.56 7.14
CA LEU A 256 19.61 10.83 7.27
C LEU A 256 20.83 10.92 6.34
N ARG A 257 21.48 9.77 6.09
CA ARG A 257 22.67 9.67 5.23
C ARG A 257 22.35 9.54 3.75
N ASN A 258 21.08 9.35 3.41
CA ASN A 258 20.60 9.15 2.04
C ASN A 258 21.29 8.01 1.27
N MET A 259 21.74 6.97 1.99
CA MET A 259 22.46 5.83 1.44
C MET A 259 21.51 4.66 1.15
N SER A 260 21.76 3.91 0.08
CA SER A 260 21.06 2.65 -0.20
C SER A 260 21.45 1.56 0.80
N LEU A 261 20.69 0.46 0.86
CA LEU A 261 21.04 -0.67 1.72
C LEU A 261 22.39 -1.28 1.33
N VAL A 262 22.72 -1.32 0.04
CA VAL A 262 24.00 -1.84 -0.46
C VAL A 262 25.18 -1.01 0.06
N GLN A 263 25.02 0.32 0.15
CA GLN A 263 26.05 1.21 0.68
C GLN A 263 26.18 1.10 2.21
N LEU A 264 25.08 0.86 2.92
CA LEU A 264 25.08 0.71 4.39
C LEU A 264 25.60 -0.66 4.83
N TYR A 265 25.28 -1.71 4.07
CA TYR A 265 25.55 -3.10 4.39
C TYR A 265 26.25 -3.76 3.20
N PRO A 266 27.59 -3.86 3.20
CA PRO A 266 28.34 -4.38 2.06
C PRO A 266 28.09 -5.87 1.76
N THR A 267 27.74 -6.68 2.78
CA THR A 267 27.52 -8.12 2.60
C THR A 267 26.05 -8.44 2.30
N PRO A 268 25.76 -9.37 1.36
CA PRO A 268 24.38 -9.75 1.03
C PRO A 268 23.56 -10.23 2.24
N GLU A 269 24.16 -11.04 3.13
CA GLU A 269 23.49 -11.51 4.35
C GLU A 269 23.11 -10.36 5.31
N ALA A 270 23.96 -9.33 5.40
CA ALA A 270 23.66 -8.14 6.18
C ALA A 270 22.53 -7.30 5.54
N GLN A 271 22.47 -7.25 4.22
CA GLN A 271 21.35 -6.61 3.50
C GLN A 271 20.05 -7.35 3.78
N ASP A 272 20.03 -8.68 3.69
CA ASP A 272 18.84 -9.50 3.92
C ASP A 272 18.32 -9.40 5.35
N SER A 273 19.23 -9.44 6.33
CA SER A 273 18.88 -9.24 7.73
C SER A 273 18.36 -7.83 7.97
N ALA A 274 18.98 -6.80 7.39
CA ALA A 274 18.48 -5.43 7.47
C ALA A 274 17.09 -5.28 6.84
N ARG A 275 16.84 -5.88 5.67
CA ARG A 275 15.51 -5.92 5.02
C ARG A 275 14.47 -6.53 5.95
N LYS A 276 14.74 -7.70 6.53
CA LYS A 276 13.85 -8.38 7.49
C LYS A 276 13.59 -7.54 8.74
N VAL A 277 14.61 -6.87 9.27
CA VAL A 277 14.47 -5.98 10.43
C VAL A 277 13.57 -4.80 10.09
N ILE A 278 13.76 -4.16 8.92
CA ILE A 278 12.94 -3.03 8.48
C ILE A 278 11.49 -3.47 8.28
N GLU A 279 11.23 -4.60 7.61
CA GLU A 279 9.87 -5.11 7.45
C GLU A 279 9.23 -5.46 8.79
N GLY A 280 9.99 -6.10 9.69
CA GLY A 280 9.56 -6.38 11.05
C GLY A 280 9.21 -5.12 11.82
N GLN A 281 9.95 -4.02 11.65
CA GLN A 281 9.65 -2.72 12.28
C GLN A 281 8.33 -2.14 11.79
N LEU A 282 8.03 -2.23 10.49
CA LEU A 282 6.75 -1.75 9.94
C LEU A 282 5.56 -2.52 10.52
N GLN A 283 5.67 -3.85 10.54
CA GLN A 283 4.63 -4.72 11.09
C GLN A 283 4.52 -4.60 12.62
N GLN A 284 5.65 -4.41 13.30
CA GLN A 284 5.66 -4.22 14.76
C GLN A 284 5.03 -2.89 15.15
N PHE A 285 5.28 -1.84 14.36
CA PHE A 285 4.65 -0.54 14.57
C PHE A 285 3.13 -0.68 14.51
N ASP A 286 2.60 -1.30 13.44
CA ASP A 286 1.17 -1.53 13.29
C ASP A 286 0.58 -2.36 14.44
N ARG A 287 1.21 -3.49 14.79
CA ARG A 287 0.79 -4.32 15.93
C ARG A 287 0.82 -3.58 17.26
N SER A 288 1.80 -2.69 17.47
CA SER A 288 1.93 -1.95 18.72
C SER A 288 0.85 -0.90 18.96
N LEU A 289 0.10 -0.51 17.91
CA LEU A 289 -1.05 0.38 18.03
C LEU A 289 -2.24 -0.29 18.74
N TRP A 290 -2.28 -1.62 18.74
CA TRP A 290 -3.37 -2.41 19.27
C TRP A 290 -3.00 -3.00 20.62
N VAL A 291 -3.96 -3.01 21.56
CA VAL A 291 -3.81 -3.77 22.80
C VAL A 291 -4.05 -5.24 22.46
N ALA A 292 -3.00 -6.04 22.56
CA ALA A 292 -3.09 -7.50 22.51
C ALA A 292 -4.16 -7.97 23.50
N GLY A 293 -5.19 -8.68 23.01
CA GLY A 293 -6.28 -9.17 23.87
C GLY A 293 -5.74 -9.99 25.06
N GLU A 294 -6.49 -10.09 26.16
CA GLU A 294 -6.03 -10.73 27.42
C GLU A 294 -5.35 -12.10 27.20
N SER A 295 -5.72 -12.86 26.17
CA SER A 295 -5.11 -14.13 25.78
C SER A 295 -3.65 -14.05 25.30
N GLU A 296 -3.22 -12.94 24.71
CA GLU A 296 -1.85 -12.74 24.19
C GLU A 296 -0.90 -12.19 25.26
N THR A 297 -1.42 -11.42 26.22
CA THR A 297 -0.62 -10.95 27.36
C THR A 297 -0.16 -12.11 28.27
N ALA A 298 -0.92 -13.20 28.33
CA ALA A 298 -0.57 -14.41 29.10
C ALA A 298 0.60 -15.20 28.49
N THR A 299 0.73 -15.24 27.16
CA THR A 299 1.83 -15.94 26.47
C THR A 299 3.14 -15.15 26.50
N VAL A 300 3.09 -13.81 26.54
CA VAL A 300 4.29 -12.96 26.68
C VAL A 300 4.81 -12.96 28.12
N GLN A 301 3.95 -13.13 29.11
CA GLN A 301 4.32 -13.13 30.53
C GLN A 301 4.81 -14.48 31.06
N ALA A 302 4.75 -15.57 30.29
CA ALA A 302 5.38 -16.83 30.67
C ALA A 302 6.90 -16.75 30.41
N PRO A 303 7.74 -16.46 31.42
CA PRO A 303 9.15 -16.21 31.20
C PRO A 303 9.85 -17.55 30.96
N LYS A 304 10.79 -17.52 30.01
CA LYS A 304 11.84 -18.52 29.86
C LYS A 304 12.66 -18.61 31.15
N SER A 305 12.20 -19.39 32.12
CA SER A 305 13.02 -19.86 33.23
C SER A 305 13.40 -21.32 32.95
N LYS A 306 14.58 -21.51 32.36
CA LYS A 306 15.45 -22.69 32.51
C LYS A 306 16.75 -22.45 31.73
N THR A 307 17.75 -21.90 32.44
CA THR A 307 19.18 -22.13 32.21
C THR A 307 19.58 -23.03 33.39
N GLU A 308 19.97 -24.28 33.18
CA GLU A 308 21.32 -24.88 33.19
C GLU A 308 21.02 -26.41 33.21
N GLU A 309 21.75 -27.38 32.65
CA GLU A 309 23.19 -27.62 32.60
C GLU A 309 23.45 -28.88 31.73
N ASN A 310 24.65 -29.00 31.17
CA ASN A 310 25.16 -30.11 30.34
C ASN A 310 25.44 -31.39 31.16
N LYS A 311 25.13 -32.59 30.63
CA LYS A 311 26.06 -33.75 30.56
C LYS A 311 25.51 -34.98 29.81
N SER A 312 26.40 -35.51 28.98
CA SER A 312 26.43 -36.72 28.15
C SER A 312 26.28 -38.06 28.88
N HIS A 313 25.63 -39.07 28.27
CA HIS A 313 26.27 -40.24 27.60
C HIS A 313 25.29 -41.43 27.36
N THR A 314 25.27 -41.88 26.09
CA THR A 314 25.25 -43.26 25.52
C THR A 314 24.14 -44.30 25.80
N GLU A 315 23.48 -44.66 24.69
CA GLU A 315 23.01 -45.97 24.15
C GLU A 315 22.39 -47.05 25.05
N SER A 316 21.18 -47.50 24.68
CA SER A 316 20.95 -48.81 24.04
C SER A 316 19.48 -49.06 23.63
N VAL A 317 19.27 -49.12 22.31
CA VAL A 317 18.65 -50.21 21.51
C VAL A 317 17.37 -50.94 22.02
N ASP A 318 16.34 -50.83 21.15
CA ASP A 318 15.37 -51.85 20.69
C ASP A 318 13.90 -51.96 21.17
N ASN A 319 13.04 -51.75 20.15
CA ASN A 319 11.87 -52.52 19.70
C ASN A 319 10.43 -52.29 20.23
N LYS A 320 9.66 -51.63 19.34
CA LYS A 320 8.45 -52.13 18.62
C LYS A 320 7.07 -52.12 19.31
N ALA A 321 6.25 -51.19 18.80
CA ALA A 321 4.84 -51.24 18.37
C ALA A 321 3.77 -51.96 19.23
N GLU A 322 2.74 -51.22 19.66
CA GLU A 322 1.35 -51.26 19.12
C GLU A 322 0.39 -50.45 20.05
N GLU A 323 -0.38 -49.55 19.44
CA GLU A 323 -1.63 -48.97 19.97
C GLU A 323 -2.81 -49.74 19.36
N PRO A 324 -4.10 -49.48 19.70
CA PRO A 324 -4.68 -48.76 20.84
C PRO A 324 -5.88 -49.53 21.47
N THR A 325 -6.48 -49.05 22.57
CA THR A 325 -7.96 -48.96 22.71
C THR A 325 -8.44 -48.32 24.02
N GLN A 326 -9.30 -47.31 23.82
CA GLN A 326 -10.56 -46.97 24.49
C GLN A 326 -10.66 -46.37 25.92
N VAL A 327 -11.04 -45.07 25.90
CA VAL A 327 -12.22 -44.42 26.52
C VAL A 327 -12.52 -44.68 28.01
N LYS A 328 -12.47 -43.60 28.82
CA LYS A 328 -13.57 -43.21 29.72
C LYS A 328 -13.46 -41.78 30.23
N SER A 329 -14.41 -40.98 29.77
CA SER A 329 -15.21 -39.98 30.48
C SER A 329 -15.01 -39.87 32.01
N THR A 330 -14.87 -38.66 32.56
CA THR A 330 -16.00 -37.91 33.16
C THR A 330 -15.55 -36.61 33.80
N ARG A 331 -16.43 -35.63 33.63
CA ARG A 331 -16.47 -34.28 34.18
C ARG A 331 -17.01 -34.34 35.61
N SER A 332 -16.46 -33.53 36.51
CA SER A 332 -17.05 -32.98 37.76
C SER A 332 -15.94 -32.87 38.82
N SER A 333 -15.96 -31.99 39.81
CA SER A 333 -16.71 -30.77 40.09
C SER A 333 -16.02 -30.15 41.30
N ARG A 334 -16.07 -28.81 41.37
CA ARG A 334 -16.01 -28.00 42.59
C ARG A 334 -16.25 -28.78 43.89
N GLY A 335 -15.25 -28.73 44.76
CA GLY A 335 -15.36 -29.03 46.18
C GLY A 335 -14.64 -27.94 46.97
N SER A 336 -15.43 -27.11 47.65
CA SER A 336 -15.01 -26.07 48.58
C SER A 336 -14.44 -26.67 49.87
N THR A 337 -13.40 -26.04 50.43
CA THR A 337 -13.31 -25.92 51.89
C THR A 337 -12.58 -24.65 52.29
N GLN A 338 -13.31 -23.88 53.08
CA GLN A 338 -12.95 -22.64 53.73
C GLN A 338 -12.45 -23.01 55.14
N SER A 339 -11.30 -22.50 55.56
CA SER A 339 -11.02 -22.33 56.98
C SER A 339 -10.08 -21.16 57.23
N THR A 340 -10.33 -20.54 58.37
CA THR A 340 -10.18 -19.14 58.74
C THR A 340 -9.02 -18.93 59.73
N VAL A 341 -8.39 -17.74 59.64
CA VAL A 341 -7.87 -16.90 60.76
C VAL A 341 -6.59 -17.44 61.46
N SER A 342 -5.52 -16.71 61.80
CA SER A 342 -5.37 -15.37 62.39
C SER A 342 -3.94 -14.80 62.28
N LYS A 343 -3.89 -13.47 62.34
CA LYS A 343 -2.78 -12.50 62.52
C LYS A 343 -1.58 -12.92 63.40
N THR A 344 -0.40 -12.42 63.02
CA THR A 344 0.58 -11.81 63.94
C THR A 344 1.45 -10.75 63.24
N LYS A 345 1.58 -9.59 63.89
CA LYS A 345 2.46 -8.46 63.55
C LYS A 345 3.91 -8.78 63.94
N SER A 346 4.90 -8.29 63.17
CA SER A 346 6.07 -7.59 63.75
C SER A 346 7.02 -6.95 62.73
N LYS A 347 7.23 -5.65 62.93
CA LYS A 347 8.50 -4.88 62.93
C LYS A 347 9.37 -4.78 61.65
N SER A 348 9.39 -3.56 61.13
CA SER A 348 10.50 -2.92 60.42
C SER A 348 11.76 -2.75 61.29
N PRO A 349 12.93 -2.51 60.66
CA PRO A 349 13.69 -1.29 60.99
C PRO A 349 14.16 -0.47 59.77
N LYS A 350 14.31 0.83 60.02
CA LYS A 350 14.76 1.91 59.12
C LYS A 350 16.28 1.94 58.92
N LYS A 351 16.73 2.51 57.79
CA LYS A 351 17.84 3.49 57.64
C LYS A 351 17.78 4.06 56.20
N SER A 352 17.28 5.27 55.97
CA SER A 352 17.96 6.59 56.04
C SER A 352 19.01 6.83 54.95
N VAL A 353 18.75 7.72 53.99
CA VAL A 353 19.62 8.85 53.60
C VAL A 353 18.74 9.95 52.97
N LYS A 354 18.98 11.20 53.40
CA LYS A 354 18.41 12.46 52.91
C LYS A 354 19.06 12.86 51.57
N GLN A 355 18.32 13.52 50.68
CA GLN A 355 18.75 14.84 50.18
C GLN A 355 17.57 15.65 49.63
N ARG A 356 17.62 16.94 49.95
CA ARG A 356 16.63 17.99 49.71
C ARG A 356 17.07 18.83 48.51
N SER A 357 16.06 19.28 47.75
CA SER A 357 15.94 20.58 47.07
C SER A 357 17.04 21.03 46.09
N SER A 358 16.64 21.35 44.86
CA SER A 358 16.44 22.77 44.50
C SER A 358 15.67 22.89 43.17
N ARG A 359 14.89 23.96 43.12
CA ARG A 359 13.99 24.39 42.06
C ARG A 359 14.67 25.62 41.46
N SER A 360 14.84 25.70 40.14
CA SER A 360 14.95 27.01 39.50
C SER A 360 14.46 26.94 38.05
N SER A 361 13.63 27.92 37.76
CA SER A 361 12.79 28.13 36.59
C SER A 361 13.05 29.56 36.13
N ALA A 362 13.31 29.80 34.84
CA ALA A 362 13.07 31.05 34.10
C ALA A 362 13.81 31.02 32.73
N PRO A 363 13.46 31.87 31.75
CA PRO A 363 12.11 32.18 31.27
C PRO A 363 12.00 32.15 29.73
N THR A 364 10.78 31.95 29.23
CA THR A 364 10.37 32.12 27.84
C THR A 364 10.24 33.60 27.47
N TYR A 365 10.87 34.02 26.37
CA TYR A 365 10.68 35.36 25.79
C TYR A 365 9.38 35.39 24.99
N SER A 366 8.47 36.30 25.38
CA SER A 366 7.24 36.60 24.65
C SER A 366 7.42 37.95 23.96
N VAL A 367 7.22 38.01 22.64
CA VAL A 367 7.16 39.27 21.88
C VAL A 367 5.75 39.39 21.33
N ARG A 368 5.02 40.40 21.80
CA ARG A 368 3.71 40.80 21.28
C ARG A 368 3.78 42.25 20.81
N ARG A 369 3.49 42.43 19.51
CA ARG A 369 2.96 43.60 18.78
C ARG A 369 3.73 44.92 18.80
N THR A 370 3.95 45.43 17.58
CA THR A 370 3.46 46.77 17.19
C THR A 370 3.10 46.82 15.71
N ARG A 371 1.87 47.30 15.48
CA ARG A 371 1.24 47.95 14.31
C ARG A 371 1.36 47.35 12.92
#